data_AF-A0A0B6ZFY2-F1
#
_entry.id   AF-A0A0B6ZFY2-F1
#
_cell.length_a   1.000
_cell.length_b   1.000
_cell.length_c   1.000
_cell.angle_alpha   90.00
_cell.angle_beta   90.00
_cell.angle_gamma   90.00
#
_symmetry.space_group_name_H-M   'P 1'
#
loop_
_entity.id
_entity.type
_entity.pdbx_description
1 polymer ?
#
loop_
_entity_poly.entity_id
_entity_poly.type
_entity_poly.pdbx_seq_one_letter_code
_entity_poly.pdbx_strand_id
1 'polypeptide(L)'
;SLGQSNGDLRDNDQIDISNLLKKAEVEDIQTLVHKGTSAWCTAAHSGGSCTCHFENLCYKMAEHDFIFLKGEHSVVEMLPSFGKIDNDDLFDISLSALPDHNAFKFSPIILPAQGLNRFSSIAILRGKSVIMQRFKPDNVMHVLHDDILPLHHTLHSLDLIQGHENSKVTLLLTDNFNIGEYTNFYKSLSAVMPVAIRSLNYTADILCFADTYVGLSNSTLWYQYGFFKLQGPLKVNGSDLLQNVRGAVNYLSKHFHYNCMFCATGNYLILLSRKDSRLILNEGELMMSLARSTKLKVMSVSMETHSLEEIISMVKNSKGIIGMHGSLLSFLIFLQPGSIVIELFPYAVNPLKYTPFKTFCDLPDSGIIYKSWTNKDKYKSVTHPDWAAEMGGIHHLSHEAQLVIIDQSDVPEHLCCEDPSWLYHIYQDTEVNVAIITTLTNTALAEADTVYVNSESVTKFRKTIQMTPGPVKDLVCKTTDNIKEADDLNVKYLLKWQVPWNLEFLEYGHLEYQLVISEPGNDTSLSLNLPFNLNYYLLEESNQRLGSVYNVWVRV
;
A
#
# COMPACT_ATOMS: atom_id res chain seq x y z
N SER A 1 -25.34 -19.59 35.51
CA SER A 1 -23.92 -19.95 35.55
C SER A 1 -23.55 -20.77 34.32
N LEU A 2 -23.20 -20.08 33.24
CA LEU A 2 -22.65 -20.59 31.98
C LEU A 2 -21.78 -19.40 31.52
N GLY A 3 -20.48 -19.40 31.76
CA GLY A 3 -19.51 -20.17 30.99
C GLY A 3 -18.87 -19.26 29.92
N GLN A 4 -18.33 -18.12 30.35
CA GLN A 4 -17.47 -17.27 29.53
C GLN A 4 -16.15 -18.02 29.30
N SER A 5 -15.90 -18.45 28.08
CA SER A 5 -14.54 -18.69 27.60
C SER A 5 -14.20 -17.56 26.62
N ASN A 6 -13.85 -16.40 27.18
CA ASN A 6 -13.07 -15.42 26.44
C ASN A 6 -11.71 -16.06 26.20
N GLY A 7 -11.32 -16.21 24.94
CA GLY A 7 -9.94 -16.44 24.58
C GLY A 7 -9.16 -15.16 24.89
N ASP A 8 -8.57 -15.09 26.08
CA ASP A 8 -7.58 -14.08 26.45
C ASP A 8 -6.38 -14.16 25.49
N LEU A 9 -6.39 -13.33 24.46
CA LEU A 9 -5.16 -12.84 23.84
C LEU A 9 -4.50 -11.91 24.86
N ARG A 10 -3.57 -12.48 25.65
CA ARG A 10 -2.57 -11.84 26.53
C ARG A 10 -2.57 -10.29 26.59
N ASP A 11 -3.59 -9.68 27.20
CA ASP A 11 -3.56 -8.23 27.48
C ASP A 11 -2.53 -7.86 28.58
N ASN A 12 -1.99 -8.85 29.31
CA ASN A 12 -1.04 -8.65 30.41
C ASN A 12 0.44 -8.43 29.98
N ASP A 13 0.78 -8.54 28.69
CA ASP A 13 2.17 -8.44 28.21
C ASP A 13 2.48 -7.11 27.49
N GLN A 14 1.52 -6.18 27.37
CA GLN A 14 1.72 -4.91 26.64
C GLN A 14 2.37 -3.83 27.49
N ILE A 15 3.32 -3.10 26.90
CA ILE A 15 4.08 -2.05 27.58
C ILE A 15 3.26 -0.75 27.55
N ASP A 16 2.96 -0.22 28.74
CA ASP A 16 2.40 1.13 28.91
C ASP A 16 3.46 2.20 28.60
N ILE A 17 3.11 3.21 27.81
CA ILE A 17 4.00 4.32 27.45
C ILE A 17 4.52 5.08 28.67
N SER A 18 3.75 5.15 29.76
CA SER A 18 4.17 5.82 31.00
C SER A 18 5.45 5.22 31.60
N ASN A 19 5.72 3.92 31.35
CA ASN A 19 6.97 3.26 31.75
C ASN A 19 8.17 3.64 30.87
N LEU A 20 7.92 4.15 29.66
CA LEU A 20 8.94 4.57 28.69
C LEU A 20 9.26 6.06 28.79
N LEU A 21 8.30 6.86 29.29
CA LEU A 21 8.45 8.30 29.50
C LEU A 21 9.28 8.59 30.75
N LYS A 22 10.33 9.39 30.56
CA LYS A 22 11.16 9.87 31.68
C LYS A 22 11.17 11.38 31.71
N LYS A 23 11.13 11.95 32.91
CA LYS A 23 11.42 13.38 33.10
C LYS A 23 12.86 13.63 32.66
N ALA A 24 13.08 14.66 31.85
CA ALA A 24 14.40 15.04 31.37
C ALA A 24 15.28 15.49 32.54
N GLU A 25 16.50 14.97 32.60
CA GLU A 25 17.52 15.45 33.53
C GLU A 25 18.27 16.65 32.95
N VAL A 26 19.09 17.33 33.76
CA VAL A 26 19.84 18.53 33.32
C VAL A 26 20.75 18.20 32.13
N GLU A 27 21.39 17.04 32.15
CA GLU A 27 22.26 16.57 31.05
C GLU A 27 21.48 16.30 29.77
N ASP A 28 20.24 15.80 29.88
CA ASP A 28 19.37 15.59 28.73
C ASP A 28 19.00 16.93 28.08
N ILE A 29 18.64 17.94 28.89
CA ILE A 29 18.31 19.28 28.39
C ILE A 29 19.54 19.91 27.73
N GLN A 30 20.72 19.80 28.33
CA GLN A 30 21.97 20.27 27.72
C GLN A 30 22.24 19.59 26.39
N THR A 31 22.00 18.28 26.31
CA THR A 31 22.15 17.51 25.08
C THR A 31 21.17 17.97 24.01
N LEU A 32 19.89 18.17 24.33
CA LEU A 32 18.88 18.68 23.41
C LEU A 32 19.20 20.10 22.92
N VAL A 33 19.69 20.98 23.80
CA VAL A 33 20.10 22.35 23.44
C VAL A 33 21.33 22.34 22.53
N HIS A 34 22.31 21.47 22.81
CA HIS A 34 23.55 21.39 22.05
C HIS A 34 23.33 20.73 20.67
N LYS A 35 22.70 19.56 20.64
CA LYS A 35 22.47 18.79 19.41
C LYS A 35 21.35 19.37 18.55
N GLY A 36 20.28 19.86 19.17
CA GLY A 36 19.04 20.19 18.48
C GLY A 36 18.35 18.96 17.88
N THR A 37 17.35 19.21 17.04
CA THR A 37 16.67 18.21 16.23
C THR A 37 17.44 18.02 14.92
N SER A 38 17.56 16.78 14.47
CA SER A 38 18.11 16.42 13.16
C SER A 38 17.12 15.55 12.39
N ALA A 39 17.10 15.65 11.06
CA ALA A 39 16.17 14.94 10.20
C ALA A 39 16.86 14.39 8.94
N TRP A 40 16.54 13.15 8.59
CA TRP A 40 16.99 12.48 7.38
C TRP A 40 15.79 11.87 6.65
N CYS A 41 15.56 12.30 5.43
CA CYS A 41 14.37 11.98 4.67
C CYS A 41 14.67 11.08 3.47
N THR A 42 13.89 10.01 3.32
CA THR A 42 13.96 9.10 2.17
C THR A 42 12.64 9.09 1.42
N ALA A 43 12.71 9.06 0.09
CA ALA A 43 11.54 8.99 -0.79
C ALA A 43 11.13 7.52 -0.95
N ALA A 44 9.83 7.26 -0.90
CA ALA A 44 9.30 5.98 -1.36
C ALA A 44 9.59 5.79 -2.86
N HIS A 45 9.87 4.55 -3.27
CA HIS A 45 10.24 4.21 -4.65
C HIS A 45 9.14 4.51 -5.69
N SER A 46 7.91 4.80 -5.24
CA SER A 46 6.76 5.08 -6.09
C SER A 46 6.12 6.43 -5.73
N GLY A 47 6.80 7.52 -6.08
CA GLY A 47 6.24 8.86 -6.30
C GLY A 47 5.25 9.38 -5.23
N GLY A 48 5.76 10.16 -4.28
CA GLY A 48 4.96 11.16 -3.54
C GLY A 48 4.90 11.00 -2.02
N SER A 49 5.27 9.84 -1.45
CA SER A 49 5.40 9.70 0.01
C SER A 49 6.86 9.74 0.44
N CYS A 50 7.14 10.54 1.49
CA CYS A 50 8.45 10.63 2.11
C CYS A 50 8.34 10.11 3.54
N THR A 51 9.31 9.31 3.96
CA THR A 51 9.47 8.91 5.36
C THR A 51 10.75 9.53 5.89
N CYS A 52 10.67 10.17 7.05
CA CYS A 52 11.81 10.87 7.63
C CYS A 52 12.10 10.34 9.02
N HIS A 53 13.38 10.07 9.27
CA HIS A 53 13.91 9.81 10.60
C HIS A 53 14.28 11.13 11.25
N PHE A 54 13.79 11.37 12.46
CA PHE A 54 14.10 12.51 13.29
C PHE A 54 14.77 12.06 14.58
N GLU A 55 15.85 12.74 14.95
CA GLU A 55 16.41 12.69 16.29
C GLU A 55 16.00 13.94 17.06
N ASN A 56 15.62 13.78 18.33
CA ASN A 56 15.27 14.87 19.25
C ASN A 56 14.12 15.78 18.75
N LEU A 57 13.12 15.23 18.05
CA LEU A 57 11.90 15.96 17.71
C LEU A 57 11.10 16.22 18.99
N CYS A 58 10.52 17.40 19.17
CA CYS A 58 9.72 17.69 20.35
C CYS A 58 8.25 17.95 20.01
N TYR A 59 7.39 17.90 21.02
CA TYR A 59 5.95 18.10 20.92
C TYR A 59 5.46 18.91 22.11
N LYS A 60 4.74 19.98 21.83
CA LYS A 60 4.13 20.84 22.84
C LYS A 60 2.77 20.28 23.23
N MET A 61 2.64 19.89 24.50
CA MET A 61 1.49 19.12 24.96
C MET A 61 0.16 19.90 24.92
N ALA A 62 0.20 21.22 25.19
CA ALA A 62 -1.02 22.03 25.27
C ALA A 62 -1.50 22.56 23.91
N GLU A 63 -0.58 22.91 23.01
CA GLU A 63 -0.87 23.46 21.69
C GLU A 63 -0.95 22.36 20.60
N HIS A 64 -0.49 21.15 20.92
CA HIS A 64 -0.44 20.00 20.01
C HIS A 64 0.46 20.17 18.78
N ASP A 65 1.49 21.01 18.91
CA ASP A 65 2.45 21.30 17.84
C ASP A 65 3.73 20.49 17.99
N PHE A 66 4.21 19.94 16.88
CA PHE A 66 5.57 19.42 16.80
C PHE A 66 6.57 20.57 16.70
N ILE A 67 7.73 20.41 17.33
CA ILE A 67 8.78 21.40 17.43
C ILE A 67 10.08 20.81 16.89
N PHE A 68 10.66 21.48 15.90
CA PHE A 68 12.01 21.26 15.43
C PHE A 68 12.95 22.24 16.17
N LEU A 69 13.83 21.71 17.02
CA LEU A 69 14.82 22.49 17.76
C LEU A 69 16.03 22.77 16.86
N LYS A 70 16.17 24.00 16.36
CA LYS A 70 17.33 24.41 15.56
C LYS A 70 18.51 24.72 16.47
N GLY A 71 19.49 23.82 16.51
CA GLY A 71 20.78 23.96 17.20
C GLY A 71 21.95 24.13 16.22
N GLU A 72 23.16 24.30 16.74
CA GLU A 72 24.39 24.40 15.92
C GLU A 72 24.73 23.08 15.21
N HIS A 73 24.27 21.95 15.75
CA HIS A 73 24.53 20.61 15.24
C HIS A 73 23.30 19.96 14.57
N SER A 74 22.21 20.71 14.40
CA SER A 74 21.03 20.23 13.68
C SER A 74 21.37 19.95 12.21
N VAL A 75 21.04 18.76 11.74
CA VAL A 75 21.21 18.35 10.34
C VAL A 75 19.84 18.15 9.69
N VAL A 76 19.67 18.62 8.46
CA VAL A 76 18.50 18.31 7.64
C VAL A 76 19.02 17.81 6.30
N GLU A 77 18.85 16.50 6.06
CA GLU A 77 19.23 15.86 4.80
C GLU A 77 17.95 15.47 4.03
N MET A 78 17.79 16.06 2.84
CA MET A 78 16.63 15.90 1.98
C MET A 78 17.07 15.36 0.61
N LEU A 79 16.24 14.54 -0.02
CA LEU A 79 16.49 14.11 -1.39
C LEU A 79 16.27 15.26 -2.38
N PRO A 80 17.14 15.43 -3.39
CA PRO A 80 17.11 16.55 -4.34
C PRO A 80 15.86 16.59 -5.26
N SER A 81 15.02 15.56 -5.24
CA SER A 81 13.77 15.46 -5.99
C SER A 81 12.61 16.28 -5.40
N PHE A 82 12.73 16.72 -4.15
CA PHE A 82 11.81 17.68 -3.53
C PHE A 82 12.39 19.07 -3.78
N GLY A 83 11.73 19.81 -4.67
CA GLY A 83 12.21 21.07 -5.24
C GLY A 83 12.61 22.12 -4.19
N LYS A 84 13.36 23.13 -4.66
CA LYS A 84 13.89 24.27 -3.89
C LYS A 84 13.06 24.60 -2.64
N ILE A 85 13.72 24.46 -1.49
CA ILE A 85 13.28 24.96 -0.19
C ILE A 85 13.10 26.48 -0.31
N ASP A 86 11.88 26.93 -0.57
CA ASP A 86 11.47 28.25 -0.08
C ASP A 86 11.38 28.13 1.44
N ASN A 87 11.95 29.11 2.14
CA ASN A 87 12.27 29.05 3.59
C ASN A 87 11.09 28.74 4.54
N ASP A 88 9.87 28.60 4.04
CA ASP A 88 8.65 28.42 4.84
C ASP A 88 8.15 26.97 4.93
N ASP A 89 8.58 26.05 4.04
CA ASP A 89 8.14 24.64 4.05
C ASP A 89 9.36 23.68 4.05
N LEU A 90 10.00 23.53 5.21
CA LEU A 90 11.19 22.67 5.37
C LEU A 90 10.91 21.17 5.26
N PHE A 91 9.66 20.73 5.43
CA PHE A 91 9.26 19.32 5.41
C PHE A 91 7.96 19.15 4.60
N ASP A 92 8.02 18.42 3.50
CA ASP A 92 6.84 17.96 2.75
C ASP A 92 6.59 16.47 3.06
N ILE A 93 6.08 16.21 4.26
CA ILE A 93 5.84 14.86 4.79
C ILE A 93 4.34 14.70 5.06
N SER A 94 3.76 13.57 4.66
CA SER A 94 2.39 13.18 5.02
C SER A 94 2.41 12.19 6.19
N LEU A 95 1.60 12.44 7.21
CA LEU A 95 1.38 11.55 8.36
C LEU A 95 0.51 10.34 8.03
N SER A 96 -0.12 10.31 6.85
CA SER A 96 -0.90 9.19 6.34
C SER A 96 -0.34 8.74 5.00
N ALA A 97 -0.55 7.47 4.66
CA ALA A 97 -0.21 6.95 3.34
C ALA A 97 -1.13 7.50 2.23
N LEU A 98 -2.27 8.08 2.60
CA LEU A 98 -3.26 8.57 1.65
C LEU A 98 -2.68 9.61 0.69
N PRO A 99 -2.83 9.39 -0.62
CA PRO A 99 -2.41 10.35 -1.62
C PRO A 99 -3.36 11.55 -1.63
N ASP A 100 -2.82 12.71 -2.04
CA ASP A 100 -3.61 13.89 -2.38
C ASP A 100 -4.60 14.29 -1.25
N HIS A 101 -4.15 14.39 0.01
CA HIS A 101 -4.99 14.83 1.14
C HIS A 101 -4.25 15.79 2.08
N ASN A 102 -4.73 17.03 2.18
CA ASN A 102 -4.04 18.11 2.89
C ASN A 102 -4.07 18.00 4.43
N ALA A 103 -5.05 17.29 5.01
CA ALA A 103 -5.17 17.20 6.47
C ALA A 103 -4.08 16.37 7.17
N PHE A 104 -3.17 15.77 6.40
CA PHE A 104 -2.09 14.93 6.93
C PHE A 104 -0.70 15.55 6.81
N LYS A 105 -0.60 16.82 6.37
CA LYS A 105 0.70 17.49 6.25
C LYS A 105 1.36 17.60 7.62
N PHE A 106 2.59 17.11 7.74
CA PHE A 106 3.43 17.34 8.91
C PHE A 106 4.19 18.65 8.74
N SER A 107 3.99 19.59 9.66
CA SER A 107 4.63 20.91 9.61
C SER A 107 5.06 21.32 11.01
N PRO A 108 6.30 20.97 11.43
CA PRO A 108 6.78 21.31 12.76
C PRO A 108 7.15 22.79 12.86
N ILE A 109 6.90 23.39 14.02
CA ILE A 109 7.33 24.75 14.36
C ILE A 109 8.84 24.73 14.63
N ILE A 110 9.57 25.66 14.02
CA ILE A 110 11.02 25.77 14.23
C ILE A 110 11.29 26.71 15.40
N LEU A 111 11.97 26.21 16.42
CA LEU A 111 12.40 26.98 17.58
C LEU A 111 13.92 26.90 17.76
N PRO A 112 14.62 27.98 18.14
CA PRO A 112 16.01 27.87 18.55
C PRO A 112 16.14 26.89 19.71
N ALA A 113 17.13 26.00 19.67
CA ALA A 113 17.30 24.96 20.69
C ALA A 113 17.47 25.55 22.11
N GLN A 114 18.09 26.74 22.23
CA GLN A 114 18.20 27.47 23.52
C GLN A 114 16.85 27.89 24.11
N GLY A 115 15.81 27.97 23.28
CA GLY A 115 14.43 28.24 23.71
C GLY A 115 13.86 27.16 24.62
N LEU A 116 14.43 25.94 24.59
CA LEU A 116 13.99 24.82 25.42
C LEU A 116 14.08 25.14 26.93
N ASN A 117 15.03 26.00 27.34
CA ASN A 117 15.21 26.43 28.73
C ASN A 117 14.04 27.27 29.29
N ARG A 118 13.09 27.69 28.43
CA ARG A 118 11.91 28.47 28.85
C ARG A 118 10.76 27.60 29.33
N PHE A 119 10.78 26.30 29.02
CA PHE A 119 9.71 25.38 29.39
C PHE A 119 9.92 24.83 30.80
N SER A 120 8.81 24.64 31.50
CA SER A 120 8.82 24.32 32.94
C SER A 120 9.08 22.84 33.24
N SER A 121 8.70 21.96 32.32
CA SER A 121 8.86 20.51 32.46
C SER A 121 9.02 19.85 31.09
N ILE A 122 10.06 19.03 30.96
CA ILE A 122 10.37 18.32 29.71
C ILE A 122 10.38 16.83 30.01
N ALA A 123 9.71 16.05 29.17
CA ALA A 123 9.75 14.60 29.19
C ALA A 123 10.43 14.08 27.92
N ILE A 124 11.05 12.90 28.00
CA ILE A 124 11.73 12.27 26.88
C ILE A 124 11.24 10.84 26.71
N LEU A 125 10.82 10.50 25.49
CA LEU A 125 10.63 9.14 25.03
C LEU A 125 11.94 8.67 24.38
N ARG A 126 12.65 7.74 25.04
CA ARG A 126 13.96 7.24 24.57
C ARG A 126 13.87 6.07 23.59
N GLY A 127 12.74 5.37 23.55
CA GLY A 127 12.51 4.28 22.60
C GLY A 127 12.21 4.82 21.21
N LYS A 128 12.35 3.96 20.19
CA LYS A 128 11.96 4.28 18.83
C LYS A 128 10.46 4.51 18.74
N SER A 129 10.03 5.55 18.05
CA SER A 129 8.62 5.82 17.77
C SER A 129 8.33 6.01 16.29
N VAL A 130 7.07 5.78 15.90
CA VAL A 130 6.54 6.11 14.58
C VAL A 130 5.33 7.01 14.78
N ILE A 131 5.34 8.17 14.12
CA ILE A 131 4.27 9.15 14.16
C ILE A 131 3.44 9.00 12.89
N MET A 132 2.14 8.77 13.05
CA MET A 132 1.18 8.67 11.97
C MET A 132 -0.16 9.28 12.34
N GLN A 133 -0.98 9.54 11.33
CA GLN A 133 -2.35 9.98 11.49
C GLN A 133 -3.28 9.01 10.78
N ARG A 134 -4.27 8.48 11.51
CA ARG A 134 -5.28 7.60 10.93
C ARG A 134 -6.27 8.41 10.11
N PHE A 135 -6.81 7.81 9.05
CA PHE A 135 -7.84 8.47 8.24
C PHE A 135 -9.25 8.28 8.79
N LYS A 136 -9.75 7.05 8.74
CA LYS A 136 -11.12 6.69 9.11
C LYS A 136 -11.11 5.39 9.94
N PRO A 137 -10.69 5.48 11.22
CA PRO A 137 -10.37 4.32 12.05
C PRO A 137 -11.59 3.55 12.56
N ASP A 138 -12.81 3.94 12.16
CA ASP A 138 -14.08 3.24 12.39
C ASP A 138 -14.51 2.39 11.17
N ASN A 139 -13.69 2.36 10.11
CA ASN A 139 -13.97 1.61 8.89
C ASN A 139 -12.83 0.65 8.57
N VAL A 140 -13.09 -0.66 8.67
CA VAL A 140 -12.08 -1.71 8.48
C VAL A 140 -11.33 -1.65 7.15
N MET A 141 -11.95 -1.15 6.08
CA MET A 141 -11.27 -1.02 4.79
C MET A 141 -10.21 0.06 4.84
N HIS A 142 -10.51 1.22 5.42
CA HIS A 142 -9.53 2.30 5.62
C HIS A 142 -8.45 1.88 6.62
N VAL A 143 -8.83 1.20 7.72
CA VAL A 143 -7.84 0.66 8.66
C VAL A 143 -6.87 -0.31 7.97
N LEU A 144 -7.35 -1.24 7.15
CA LEU A 144 -6.48 -2.17 6.44
C LEU A 144 -5.67 -1.47 5.33
N HIS A 145 -6.35 -0.80 4.40
CA HIS A 145 -5.76 -0.24 3.18
C HIS A 145 -4.88 0.98 3.48
N ASP A 146 -5.35 1.93 4.29
CA ASP A 146 -4.71 3.25 4.45
C ASP A 146 -3.76 3.30 5.66
N ASP A 147 -4.00 2.49 6.69
CA ASP A 147 -3.21 2.53 7.93
C ASP A 147 -2.29 1.31 8.07
N ILE A 148 -2.85 0.11 8.18
CA ILE A 148 -2.13 -1.10 8.65
C ILE A 148 -1.19 -1.68 7.60
N LEU A 149 -1.63 -1.82 6.34
CA LEU A 149 -0.74 -2.31 5.27
C LEU A 149 0.45 -1.35 5.04
N PRO A 150 0.23 -0.02 4.91
CA PRO A 150 1.31 0.96 4.85
C PRO A 150 2.23 0.94 6.06
N LEU A 151 1.68 0.89 7.28
CA LEU A 151 2.46 0.87 8.51
C LEU A 151 3.34 -0.37 8.59
N HIS A 152 2.80 -1.56 8.32
CA HIS A 152 3.60 -2.79 8.29
C HIS A 152 4.75 -2.68 7.30
N HIS A 153 4.47 -2.26 6.06
CA HIS A 153 5.50 -2.13 5.03
C HIS A 153 6.58 -1.11 5.43
N THR A 154 6.17 0.03 6.01
CA THR A 154 7.08 1.07 6.52
C THR A 154 7.98 0.51 7.61
N LEU A 155 7.41 -0.12 8.64
CA LEU A 155 8.17 -0.75 9.73
C LEU A 155 9.16 -1.80 9.22
N HIS A 156 8.74 -2.63 8.25
CA HIS A 156 9.60 -3.64 7.65
C HIS A 156 10.75 -3.01 6.85
N SER A 157 10.47 -1.96 6.06
CA SER A 157 11.49 -1.27 5.26
C SER A 157 12.56 -0.54 6.11
N LEU A 158 12.20 -0.20 7.34
CA LEU A 158 13.07 0.45 8.32
C LEU A 158 13.76 -0.55 9.26
N ASP A 159 13.63 -1.86 9.02
CA ASP A 159 14.11 -2.94 9.89
C ASP A 159 13.61 -2.83 11.35
N LEU A 160 12.46 -2.19 11.56
CA LEU A 160 11.85 -2.00 12.87
C LEU A 160 10.98 -3.19 13.30
N ILE A 161 10.60 -4.03 12.36
CA ILE A 161 9.90 -5.29 12.60
C ILE A 161 10.61 -6.40 11.83
N GLN A 162 10.94 -7.50 12.53
CA GLN A 162 11.62 -8.64 11.93
C GLN A 162 10.85 -9.92 12.25
N GLY A 163 10.54 -10.70 11.20
CA GLY A 163 9.80 -11.96 11.36
C GLY A 163 8.37 -11.76 11.84
N HIS A 164 8.00 -12.45 12.93
CA HIS A 164 6.64 -12.47 13.48
C HIS A 164 6.55 -11.92 14.91
N GLU A 165 7.64 -11.35 15.42
CA GLU A 165 7.64 -10.72 16.74
C GLU A 165 7.14 -9.29 16.63
N ASN A 166 6.41 -8.85 17.65
CA ASN A 166 5.95 -7.46 17.72
C ASN A 166 7.16 -6.53 17.90
N SER A 167 7.17 -5.41 17.19
CA SER A 167 8.19 -4.38 17.39
C SER A 167 8.05 -3.73 18.77
N LYS A 168 9.14 -3.29 19.39
CA LYS A 168 9.09 -2.43 20.59
C LYS A 168 8.91 -0.94 20.24
N VAL A 169 8.60 -0.62 18.99
CA VAL A 169 8.36 0.74 18.51
C VAL A 169 7.07 1.30 19.09
N THR A 170 7.11 2.52 19.62
CA THR A 170 5.91 3.20 20.09
C THR A 170 5.15 3.82 18.91
N LEU A 171 3.89 3.41 18.71
CA LEU A 171 3.03 4.00 17.68
C LEU A 171 2.32 5.24 18.25
N LEU A 172 2.59 6.40 17.67
CA LEU A 172 2.02 7.68 18.06
C LEU A 172 0.98 8.12 17.03
N LEU A 173 -0.28 8.19 17.46
CA LEU A 173 -1.45 8.56 16.65
C LEU A 173 -1.76 10.04 16.91
N THR A 174 -1.70 10.86 15.86
CA THR A 174 -1.86 12.33 15.97
C THR A 174 -3.28 12.82 15.72
N ASP A 175 -4.19 11.93 15.31
CA ASP A 175 -5.60 12.24 15.09
C ASP A 175 -6.37 12.45 16.41
N ASN A 176 -7.62 12.91 16.30
CA ASN A 176 -8.52 13.14 17.43
C ASN A 176 -9.41 11.92 17.74
N PHE A 177 -9.24 10.79 17.05
CA PHE A 177 -10.09 9.64 17.30
C PHE A 177 -9.64 8.90 18.56
N ASN A 178 -10.60 8.24 19.22
CA ASN A 178 -10.27 7.25 20.23
C ASN A 178 -9.45 6.11 19.61
N ILE A 179 -8.80 5.31 20.45
CA ILE A 179 -8.01 4.15 20.00
C ILE A 179 -8.83 3.19 19.10
N GLY A 180 -10.15 3.10 19.31
CA GLY A 180 -11.10 2.48 18.39
C GLY A 180 -11.17 0.95 18.50
N GLU A 181 -12.14 0.36 17.80
CA GLU A 181 -12.43 -1.08 17.85
C GLU A 181 -11.36 -1.94 17.14
N TYR A 182 -10.69 -1.38 16.13
CA TYR A 182 -9.68 -2.09 15.34
C TYR A 182 -8.27 -2.01 15.94
N THR A 183 -8.15 -1.70 17.24
CA THR A 183 -6.84 -1.52 17.87
C THR A 183 -5.96 -2.77 17.81
N ASN A 184 -6.58 -3.95 17.75
CA ASN A 184 -5.88 -5.23 17.64
C ASN A 184 -4.92 -5.26 16.44
N PHE A 185 -5.26 -4.63 15.30
CA PHE A 185 -4.33 -4.53 14.18
C PHE A 185 -3.06 -3.74 14.51
N TYR A 186 -3.18 -2.62 15.21
CA TYR A 186 -2.00 -1.84 15.62
C TYR A 186 -1.20 -2.57 16.71
N LYS A 187 -1.88 -3.22 17.66
CA LYS A 187 -1.28 -4.11 18.66
C LYS A 187 -0.54 -5.29 18.02
N SER A 188 -0.91 -5.70 16.81
CA SER A 188 -0.17 -6.74 16.09
C SER A 188 1.19 -6.27 15.61
N LEU A 189 1.37 -4.97 15.36
CA LEU A 189 2.62 -4.40 14.82
C LEU A 189 3.55 -3.87 15.91
N SER A 190 3.04 -3.64 17.13
CA SER A 190 3.82 -3.15 18.27
C SER A 190 3.47 -3.84 19.59
N ALA A 191 4.48 -4.08 20.41
CA ALA A 191 4.36 -4.55 21.79
C ALA A 191 3.97 -3.42 22.77
N VAL A 192 4.12 -2.17 22.34
CA VAL A 192 3.70 -0.97 23.09
C VAL A 192 2.28 -0.61 22.66
N MET A 193 1.44 -0.24 23.61
CA MET A 193 0.10 0.24 23.28
C MET A 193 0.15 1.45 22.35
N PRO A 194 -0.65 1.48 21.26
CA PRO A 194 -0.77 2.69 20.44
C PRO A 194 -1.23 3.87 21.29
N VAL A 195 -0.59 5.02 21.09
CA VAL A 195 -0.84 6.20 21.92
C VAL A 195 -1.45 7.31 21.08
N ALA A 196 -2.67 7.69 21.41
CA ALA A 196 -3.27 8.94 20.95
C ALA A 196 -2.59 10.10 21.67
N ILE A 197 -1.67 10.79 20.99
CA ILE A 197 -0.78 11.77 21.64
C ILE A 197 -1.55 12.97 22.22
N ARG A 198 -2.64 13.38 21.56
CA ARG A 198 -3.47 14.52 21.98
C ARG A 198 -4.23 14.25 23.28
N SER A 199 -4.52 12.98 23.57
CA SER A 199 -5.21 12.56 24.80
C SER A 199 -4.27 11.93 25.82
N LEU A 200 -2.95 12.03 25.61
CA LEU A 200 -1.95 11.49 26.52
C LEU A 200 -2.03 12.21 27.87
N ASN A 201 -2.46 11.48 28.90
CA ASN A 201 -2.56 11.99 30.26
C ASN A 201 -1.19 11.95 30.96
N TYR A 202 -0.29 12.86 30.57
CA TYR A 202 1.03 13.00 31.17
C TYR A 202 1.34 14.47 31.45
N THR A 203 1.80 14.78 32.66
CA THR A 203 2.11 16.14 33.08
C THR A 203 3.52 16.54 32.64
N ALA A 204 3.64 17.05 31.41
CA ALA A 204 4.83 17.73 30.91
C ALA A 204 4.42 18.90 30.02
N ASP A 205 5.26 19.93 29.96
CA ASP A 205 5.08 21.06 29.05
C ASP A 205 5.46 20.65 27.62
N ILE A 206 6.60 19.96 27.50
CA ILE A 206 7.17 19.45 26.26
C ILE A 206 7.45 17.95 26.40
N LEU A 207 7.12 17.18 25.37
CA LEU A 207 7.55 15.80 25.17
C LEU A 207 8.53 15.74 23.99
N CYS A 208 9.75 15.24 24.21
CA CYS A 208 10.73 15.03 23.14
C CYS A 208 10.95 13.54 22.84
N PHE A 209 11.11 13.22 21.57
CA PHE A 209 11.36 11.87 21.05
C PHE A 209 12.83 11.77 20.68
N ALA A 210 13.55 10.85 21.31
CA ALA A 210 14.98 10.68 21.04
C ALA A 210 15.24 10.16 19.62
N ASP A 211 14.42 9.21 19.15
CA ASP A 211 14.50 8.52 17.85
C ASP A 211 13.07 8.29 17.36
N THR A 212 12.66 8.99 16.31
CA THR A 212 11.30 8.88 15.77
C THR A 212 11.26 8.92 14.25
N TYR A 213 10.34 8.17 13.66
CA TYR A 213 10.07 8.19 12.24
C TYR A 213 8.72 8.87 12.00
N VAL A 214 8.63 9.67 10.93
CA VAL A 214 7.44 10.42 10.56
C VAL A 214 7.08 10.09 9.12
N GLY A 215 5.81 9.75 8.91
CA GLY A 215 5.23 9.42 7.62
C GLY A 215 5.22 7.92 7.31
N LEU A 216 4.36 7.56 6.35
CA LEU A 216 4.13 6.17 5.93
C LEU A 216 4.39 5.99 4.44
N SER A 217 4.88 4.81 4.07
CA SER A 217 5.04 4.40 2.68
C SER A 217 3.68 4.13 2.03
N ASN A 218 3.45 4.71 0.85
CA ASN A 218 2.27 4.45 0.03
C ASN A 218 2.40 3.21 -0.89
N SER A 219 3.48 2.42 -0.75
CA SER A 219 3.80 1.28 -1.64
C SER A 219 2.84 0.08 -1.56
N THR A 220 1.85 0.13 -0.68
CA THR A 220 0.79 -0.88 -0.53
C THR A 220 -0.58 -0.40 -1.02
N LEU A 221 -0.70 0.85 -1.48
CA LEU A 221 -1.98 1.42 -1.90
C LEU A 221 -2.29 1.08 -3.35
N TRP A 222 -3.53 0.66 -3.62
CA TRP A 222 -4.01 0.36 -4.98
C TRP A 222 -5.18 1.24 -5.42
N TYR A 223 -5.80 1.96 -4.49
CA TYR A 223 -6.99 2.75 -4.76
C TYR A 223 -6.92 4.13 -4.11
N GLN A 224 -7.60 5.13 -4.69
CA GLN A 224 -7.77 6.44 -4.10
C GLN A 224 -9.24 6.86 -4.14
N TYR A 225 -9.68 7.60 -3.13
CA TYR A 225 -11.09 7.88 -2.87
C TYR A 225 -11.59 9.18 -3.51
N GLY A 226 -10.76 9.90 -4.25
CA GLY A 226 -11.20 11.01 -5.07
C GLY A 226 -11.51 12.30 -4.31
N PHE A 227 -10.53 12.81 -3.56
CA PHE A 227 -10.63 14.09 -2.85
C PHE A 227 -10.52 15.31 -3.78
N PHE A 228 -9.63 15.23 -4.77
CA PHE A 228 -9.39 16.30 -5.77
C PHE A 228 -9.68 15.88 -7.22
N LYS A 229 -9.97 14.60 -7.43
CA LYS A 229 -10.31 13.97 -8.70
C LYS A 229 -11.34 12.88 -8.45
N LEU A 230 -11.89 12.28 -9.50
CA LEU A 230 -12.78 11.12 -9.29
C LEU A 230 -12.02 9.94 -8.68
N GLN A 231 -12.69 9.20 -7.80
CA GLN A 231 -12.13 8.01 -7.18
C GLN A 231 -11.76 6.94 -8.22
N GLY A 232 -10.79 6.09 -7.91
CA GLY A 232 -10.31 5.11 -8.88
C GLY A 232 -8.97 4.48 -8.54
N PRO A 233 -8.49 3.56 -9.40
CA PRO A 233 -7.23 2.87 -9.21
C PRO A 233 -6.05 3.85 -9.21
N LEU A 234 -5.07 3.58 -8.35
CA LEU A 234 -3.77 4.24 -8.41
C LEU A 234 -2.95 3.64 -9.55
N LYS A 235 -2.09 4.46 -10.17
CA LYS A 235 -1.14 3.97 -11.18
C LYS A 235 -0.02 3.24 -10.47
N VAL A 236 0.02 1.92 -10.64
CA VAL A 236 1.03 1.06 -10.03
C VAL A 236 2.01 0.62 -11.12
N ASN A 237 3.28 0.91 -10.92
CA ASN A 237 4.34 0.42 -11.80
C ASN A 237 4.92 -0.87 -11.19
N GLY A 238 4.61 -2.04 -11.77
CA GLY A 238 5.25 -3.31 -11.43
C GLY A 238 4.48 -4.23 -10.48
N SER A 239 4.99 -5.45 -10.30
CA SER A 239 4.44 -6.51 -9.43
C SER A 239 4.71 -6.29 -7.93
N ASP A 240 5.49 -5.27 -7.57
CA ASP A 240 5.94 -5.00 -6.21
C ASP A 240 4.77 -4.69 -5.26
N LEU A 241 3.70 -4.03 -5.75
CA LEU A 241 2.53 -3.70 -4.94
C LEU A 241 1.90 -4.96 -4.32
N LEU A 242 1.58 -5.96 -5.15
CA LEU A 242 0.94 -7.18 -4.65
C LEU A 242 1.89 -7.91 -3.70
N GLN A 243 3.20 -7.94 -3.98
CA GLN A 243 4.19 -8.51 -3.07
C GLN A 243 4.21 -7.79 -1.71
N ASN A 244 4.18 -6.45 -1.70
CA ASN A 244 4.16 -5.66 -0.48
C ASN A 244 2.89 -5.93 0.35
N VAL A 245 1.72 -5.94 -0.30
CA VAL A 245 0.45 -6.28 0.36
C VAL A 245 0.47 -7.71 0.90
N ARG A 246 0.93 -8.69 0.10
CA ARG A 246 1.02 -10.09 0.52
C ARG A 246 2.00 -10.29 1.68
N GLY A 247 3.09 -9.51 1.75
CA GLY A 247 4.00 -9.49 2.90
C GLY A 247 3.27 -9.15 4.20
N ALA A 248 2.53 -8.05 4.21
CA ALA A 248 1.74 -7.62 5.36
C ALA A 248 0.58 -8.59 5.68
N VAL A 249 -0.16 -9.06 4.67
CA VAL A 249 -1.25 -10.03 4.84
C VAL A 249 -0.74 -11.34 5.45
N ASN A 250 0.44 -11.82 5.04
CA ASN A 250 1.04 -13.03 5.60
C ASN A 250 1.47 -12.85 7.05
N TYR A 251 1.97 -11.67 7.41
CA TYR A 251 2.26 -11.29 8.79
C TYR A 251 0.99 -11.35 9.65
N LEU A 252 -0.06 -10.62 9.24
CA LEU A 252 -1.33 -10.53 9.95
C LEU A 252 -2.00 -11.91 10.08
N SER A 253 -2.00 -12.71 9.00
CA SER A 253 -2.60 -14.05 9.01
C SER A 253 -1.93 -15.02 9.98
N LYS A 254 -0.65 -14.81 10.29
CA LYS A 254 0.08 -15.62 11.27
C LYS A 254 -0.14 -15.09 12.68
N HIS A 255 -0.17 -13.78 12.85
CA HIS A 255 -0.44 -13.13 14.14
C HIS A 255 -1.85 -13.47 14.64
N PHE A 256 -2.86 -13.30 13.79
CA PHE A 256 -4.27 -13.58 14.09
C PHE A 256 -4.66 -15.03 13.76
N HIS A 257 -3.73 -15.97 13.95
CA HIS A 257 -4.02 -17.36 13.69
C HIS A 257 -5.08 -17.88 14.67
N TYR A 258 -6.22 -18.28 14.13
CA TYR A 258 -7.30 -18.90 14.89
C TYR A 258 -7.51 -20.34 14.44
N ASN A 259 -7.64 -21.26 15.40
CA ASN A 259 -7.92 -22.66 15.08
C ASN A 259 -9.42 -22.83 14.77
N CYS A 260 -9.79 -22.47 13.54
CA CYS A 260 -11.15 -22.59 13.06
C CYS A 260 -11.45 -24.05 12.65
N MET A 261 -12.39 -24.68 13.36
CA MET A 261 -12.78 -26.08 13.15
C MET A 261 -13.20 -26.39 11.70
N PHE A 262 -13.84 -25.43 11.03
CA PHE A 262 -14.33 -25.58 9.66
C PHE A 262 -13.27 -25.28 8.59
N CYS A 263 -12.17 -24.65 8.97
CA CYS A 263 -11.12 -24.19 8.05
C CYS A 263 -10.27 -25.34 7.51
N ALA A 264 -10.19 -26.46 8.24
CA ALA A 264 -9.38 -27.63 7.86
C ALA A 264 -9.74 -28.22 6.49
N THR A 265 -10.98 -28.07 6.02
CA THR A 265 -11.40 -28.64 4.73
C THR A 265 -11.21 -27.71 3.54
N GLY A 266 -11.09 -26.40 3.77
CA GLY A 266 -11.01 -25.36 2.72
C GLY A 266 -12.17 -25.29 1.71
N ASN A 267 -13.18 -26.16 1.83
CA ASN A 267 -14.24 -26.35 0.83
C ASN A 267 -15.54 -25.67 1.26
N TYR A 268 -15.49 -24.34 1.35
CA TYR A 268 -16.65 -23.51 1.66
C TYR A 268 -16.54 -22.12 1.05
N LEU A 269 -17.69 -21.47 0.92
CA LEU A 269 -17.84 -20.07 0.57
C LEU A 269 -18.22 -19.28 1.82
N ILE A 270 -17.86 -18.01 1.83
CA ILE A 270 -18.29 -17.06 2.86
C ILE A 270 -19.30 -16.09 2.24
N LEU A 271 -20.42 -15.91 2.92
CA LEU A 271 -21.33 -14.80 2.69
C LEU A 271 -21.07 -13.75 3.78
N LEU A 272 -20.61 -12.58 3.38
CA LEU A 272 -20.40 -11.45 4.28
C LEU A 272 -21.76 -10.81 4.59
N SER A 273 -22.20 -11.00 5.82
CA SER A 273 -23.45 -10.48 6.36
C SER A 273 -23.21 -9.21 7.17
N ARG A 274 -24.25 -8.40 7.30
CA ARG A 274 -24.30 -7.15 8.06
C ARG A 274 -25.60 -7.13 8.85
N LYS A 275 -25.62 -6.45 10.00
CA LYS A 275 -26.83 -6.36 10.83
C LYS A 275 -27.48 -4.99 10.86
N ASP A 276 -26.71 -3.94 10.62
CA ASP A 276 -27.20 -2.58 10.83
C ASP A 276 -27.57 -1.83 9.55
N SER A 277 -26.95 -2.16 8.41
CA SER A 277 -27.22 -1.49 7.12
C SER A 277 -26.78 -2.34 5.93
N ARG A 278 -27.23 -1.98 4.71
CA ARG A 278 -26.90 -2.70 3.46
C ARG A 278 -27.17 -4.20 3.57
N LEU A 279 -28.32 -4.54 4.14
CA LEU A 279 -28.71 -5.91 4.42
C LEU A 279 -29.04 -6.66 3.13
N ILE A 280 -28.73 -7.96 3.10
CA ILE A 280 -29.28 -8.88 2.10
C ILE A 280 -30.60 -9.42 2.67
N LEU A 281 -31.73 -8.89 2.20
CA LEU A 281 -33.05 -9.16 2.81
C LEU A 281 -33.47 -10.64 2.72
N ASN A 282 -32.99 -11.37 1.72
CA ASN A 282 -33.21 -12.80 1.51
C ASN A 282 -31.92 -13.63 1.71
N GLU A 283 -31.08 -13.27 2.69
CA GLU A 283 -29.79 -13.92 2.98
C GLU A 283 -29.91 -15.46 3.08
N GLY A 284 -30.89 -15.96 3.83
CA GLY A 284 -31.08 -17.40 4.02
C GLY A 284 -31.41 -18.16 2.72
N GLU A 285 -32.20 -17.55 1.82
CA GLU A 285 -32.51 -18.13 0.51
C GLU A 285 -31.25 -18.20 -0.35
N LEU A 286 -30.47 -17.11 -0.38
CA LEU A 286 -29.21 -17.04 -1.10
C LEU A 286 -28.24 -18.12 -0.62
N MET A 287 -28.03 -18.24 0.69
CA MET A 287 -27.14 -19.25 1.27
C MET A 287 -27.54 -20.68 0.87
N MET A 288 -28.84 -21.00 0.97
CA MET A 288 -29.34 -22.33 0.61
C MET A 288 -29.15 -22.64 -0.88
N SER A 289 -29.41 -21.66 -1.76
CA SER A 289 -29.26 -21.82 -3.21
C SER A 289 -27.79 -22.01 -3.60
N LEU A 290 -26.89 -21.18 -3.05
CA LEU A 290 -25.46 -21.29 -3.25
C LEU A 290 -24.94 -22.66 -2.81
N ALA A 291 -25.31 -23.11 -1.60
CA ALA A 291 -24.88 -24.40 -1.08
C ALA A 291 -25.37 -25.57 -1.95
N ARG A 292 -26.64 -25.53 -2.39
CA ARG A 292 -27.24 -26.57 -3.25
C ARG A 292 -26.58 -26.64 -4.63
N SER A 293 -26.29 -25.48 -5.22
CA SER A 293 -25.76 -25.40 -6.57
C SER A 293 -24.27 -25.71 -6.64
N THR A 294 -23.48 -25.12 -5.74
CA THR A 294 -22.02 -25.26 -5.75
C THR A 294 -21.56 -26.55 -5.08
N LYS A 295 -22.43 -27.20 -4.29
CA LYS A 295 -22.10 -28.33 -3.40
C LYS A 295 -21.07 -27.98 -2.32
N LEU A 296 -20.81 -26.69 -2.09
CA LEU A 296 -19.96 -26.19 -1.02
C LEU A 296 -20.80 -25.80 0.20
N LYS A 297 -20.19 -25.84 1.38
CA LYS A 297 -20.79 -25.19 2.55
C LYS A 297 -20.76 -23.68 2.35
N VAL A 298 -21.78 -22.98 2.84
CA VAL A 298 -21.83 -21.50 2.82
C VAL A 298 -21.96 -21.03 4.25
N MET A 299 -21.00 -20.22 4.71
CA MET A 299 -20.98 -19.67 6.06
C MET A 299 -21.30 -18.19 6.03
N SER A 300 -22.22 -17.74 6.90
CA SER A 300 -22.49 -16.31 7.10
C SER A 300 -21.48 -15.76 8.11
N VAL A 301 -20.78 -14.70 7.72
CA VAL A 301 -19.73 -14.05 8.52
C VAL A 301 -20.03 -12.57 8.64
N SER A 302 -20.01 -12.05 9.86
CA SER A 302 -20.30 -10.65 10.21
C SER A 302 -19.35 -10.16 11.30
N MET A 303 -19.03 -8.85 11.31
CA MET A 303 -18.19 -8.22 12.34
C MET A 303 -18.90 -8.19 13.70
N GLU A 304 -20.23 -8.24 13.69
CA GLU A 304 -21.10 -8.18 14.85
C GLU A 304 -21.19 -9.52 15.59
N THR A 305 -20.72 -10.62 14.99
CA THR A 305 -20.78 -11.96 15.59
C THR A 305 -19.47 -12.73 15.58
N HIS A 306 -18.47 -12.27 14.85
CA HIS A 306 -17.17 -12.95 14.74
C HIS A 306 -16.06 -11.99 15.12
N SER A 307 -15.02 -12.52 15.75
CA SER A 307 -13.81 -11.74 16.02
C SER A 307 -12.99 -11.52 14.73
N LEU A 308 -12.06 -10.56 14.77
CA LEU A 308 -11.14 -10.31 13.64
C LEU A 308 -10.32 -11.57 13.28
N GLU A 309 -9.87 -12.31 14.28
CA GLU A 309 -9.10 -13.55 14.13
C GLU A 309 -9.91 -14.63 13.42
N GLU A 310 -11.19 -14.77 13.80
CA GLU A 310 -12.11 -15.71 13.16
C GLU A 310 -12.34 -15.34 11.71
N ILE A 311 -12.64 -14.07 11.41
CA ILE A 311 -12.90 -13.59 10.04
C ILE A 311 -11.66 -13.82 9.16
N ILE A 312 -10.48 -13.40 9.61
CA ILE A 312 -9.22 -13.56 8.86
C ILE A 312 -8.97 -15.03 8.57
N SER A 313 -9.08 -15.90 9.58
CA SER A 313 -8.84 -17.32 9.41
C SER A 313 -9.88 -17.98 8.49
N MET A 314 -11.15 -17.62 8.63
CA MET A 314 -12.22 -18.15 7.78
C MET A 314 -12.01 -17.72 6.33
N VAL A 315 -11.75 -16.44 6.06
CA VAL A 315 -11.56 -15.91 4.71
C VAL A 315 -10.34 -16.52 4.06
N LYS A 316 -9.20 -16.56 4.77
CA LYS A 316 -7.95 -17.14 4.26
C LYS A 316 -8.11 -18.57 3.76
N ASN A 317 -8.95 -19.38 4.41
CA ASN A 317 -9.15 -20.79 4.06
C ASN A 317 -10.41 -21.03 3.21
N SER A 318 -11.11 -19.99 2.75
CA SER A 318 -12.32 -20.14 1.92
C SER A 318 -12.00 -20.28 0.43
N LYS A 319 -12.96 -20.79 -0.36
CA LYS A 319 -12.92 -20.74 -1.83
C LYS A 319 -13.30 -19.38 -2.40
N GLY A 320 -13.78 -18.47 -1.56
CA GLY A 320 -14.18 -17.15 -1.96
C GLY A 320 -15.22 -16.52 -1.05
N ILE A 321 -15.44 -15.23 -1.28
CA ILE A 321 -16.38 -14.42 -0.53
C ILE A 321 -17.44 -13.83 -1.46
N ILE A 322 -18.66 -13.68 -0.93
CA ILE A 322 -19.79 -13.01 -1.57
C ILE A 322 -20.29 -11.97 -0.59
N GLY A 323 -20.61 -10.75 -1.04
CA GLY A 323 -21.10 -9.72 -0.12
C GLY A 323 -21.51 -8.43 -0.79
N MET A 324 -22.33 -7.64 -0.08
CA MET A 324 -22.69 -6.28 -0.49
C MET A 324 -21.46 -5.36 -0.48
N HIS A 325 -21.39 -4.43 -1.44
CA HIS A 325 -20.34 -3.41 -1.53
C HIS A 325 -20.21 -2.69 -0.19
N GLY A 326 -19.04 -2.79 0.42
CA GLY A 326 -18.77 -2.19 1.72
C GLY A 326 -17.45 -2.63 2.31
N SER A 327 -17.09 -2.00 3.43
CA SER A 327 -15.77 -2.14 4.03
C SER A 327 -15.39 -3.57 4.40
N LEU A 328 -16.37 -4.42 4.74
CA LEU A 328 -16.14 -5.82 5.07
C LEU A 328 -15.58 -6.64 3.90
N LEU A 329 -15.78 -6.23 2.64
CA LEU A 329 -15.15 -6.89 1.49
C LEU A 329 -13.62 -6.68 1.45
N SER A 330 -13.06 -5.74 2.22
CA SER A 330 -11.60 -5.55 2.31
C SER A 330 -10.86 -6.79 2.81
N PHE A 331 -11.53 -7.71 3.52
CA PHE A 331 -10.94 -8.99 3.89
C PHE A 331 -10.60 -9.88 2.68
N LEU A 332 -11.02 -9.54 1.46
CA LEU A 332 -10.57 -10.22 0.23
C LEU A 332 -9.05 -10.30 0.11
N ILE A 333 -8.29 -9.39 0.73
CA ILE A 333 -6.82 -9.41 0.67
C ILE A 333 -6.23 -10.69 1.28
N PHE A 334 -6.97 -11.36 2.16
CA PHE A 334 -6.58 -12.62 2.80
C PHE A 334 -6.87 -13.86 1.94
N LEU A 335 -7.67 -13.73 0.86
CA LEU A 335 -7.97 -14.84 -0.05
C LEU A 335 -6.71 -15.35 -0.74
N GLN A 336 -6.64 -16.67 -0.92
CA GLN A 336 -5.58 -17.32 -1.66
C GLN A 336 -5.83 -17.21 -3.19
N PRO A 337 -4.77 -17.24 -4.02
CA PRO A 337 -4.94 -17.43 -5.46
C PRO A 337 -5.82 -18.67 -5.77
N GLY A 338 -6.65 -18.58 -6.80
CA GLY A 338 -7.68 -19.57 -7.12
C GLY A 338 -8.97 -19.42 -6.29
N SER A 339 -9.16 -18.28 -5.61
CA SER A 339 -10.42 -17.94 -4.93
C SER A 339 -11.28 -16.99 -5.77
N ILE A 340 -12.54 -16.83 -5.36
CA ILE A 340 -13.49 -15.92 -6.00
C ILE A 340 -13.92 -14.76 -5.10
N VAL A 341 -14.29 -13.65 -5.71
CA VAL A 341 -15.01 -12.53 -5.07
C VAL A 341 -16.25 -12.23 -5.89
N ILE A 342 -17.42 -12.30 -5.26
CA ILE A 342 -18.70 -11.86 -5.86
C ILE A 342 -19.18 -10.63 -5.11
N GLU A 343 -19.04 -9.48 -5.75
CA GLU A 343 -19.44 -8.20 -5.18
C GLU A 343 -20.87 -7.81 -5.59
N LEU A 344 -21.71 -7.49 -4.62
CA LEU A 344 -23.12 -7.15 -4.83
C LEU A 344 -23.35 -5.65 -4.62
N PHE A 345 -24.03 -5.01 -5.56
CA PHE A 345 -24.30 -3.57 -5.52
C PHE A 345 -25.79 -3.28 -5.37
N PRO A 346 -26.19 -2.33 -4.51
CA PRO A 346 -27.57 -1.85 -4.43
C PRO A 346 -28.06 -1.18 -5.72
N TYR A 347 -29.33 -0.78 -5.73
CA TYR A 347 -29.92 -0.12 -6.89
C TYR A 347 -29.27 1.24 -7.16
N ALA A 348 -29.13 1.58 -8.44
CA ALA A 348 -28.45 2.79 -8.95
C ALA A 348 -26.95 2.92 -8.64
N VAL A 349 -26.34 1.96 -7.93
CA VAL A 349 -24.89 1.97 -7.69
C VAL A 349 -24.17 1.27 -8.84
N ASN A 350 -23.28 2.01 -9.51
CA ASN A 350 -22.56 1.51 -10.68
C ASN A 350 -21.27 0.76 -10.31
N PRO A 351 -21.14 -0.54 -10.63
CA PRO A 351 -19.95 -1.33 -10.28
C PRO A 351 -18.68 -0.90 -11.02
N LEU A 352 -18.77 -0.06 -12.05
CA LEU A 352 -17.60 0.44 -12.79
C LEU A 352 -17.01 1.72 -12.18
N LYS A 353 -17.76 2.44 -11.35
CA LYS A 353 -17.34 3.72 -10.76
C LYS A 353 -16.66 3.53 -9.39
N TYR A 354 -17.08 2.52 -8.62
CA TYR A 354 -16.62 2.26 -7.24
C TYR A 354 -15.93 0.90 -7.19
N THR A 355 -14.65 0.87 -7.52
CA THR A 355 -13.91 -0.35 -7.89
C THR A 355 -12.76 -0.78 -6.97
N PRO A 356 -12.69 -0.42 -5.66
CA PRO A 356 -11.52 -0.74 -4.85
C PRO A 356 -11.21 -2.24 -4.79
N PHE A 357 -12.24 -3.08 -4.73
CA PHE A 357 -12.08 -4.54 -4.64
C PHE A 357 -11.74 -5.17 -5.99
N LYS A 358 -12.39 -4.70 -7.06
CA LYS A 358 -12.04 -5.08 -8.44
C LYS A 358 -10.60 -4.73 -8.76
N THR A 359 -10.16 -3.51 -8.43
CA THR A 359 -8.78 -3.06 -8.66
C THR A 359 -7.76 -3.96 -7.99
N PHE A 360 -8.01 -4.41 -6.76
CA PHE A 360 -7.11 -5.37 -6.09
C PHE A 360 -7.10 -6.74 -6.81
N CYS A 361 -8.28 -7.25 -7.17
CA CYS A 361 -8.37 -8.55 -7.86
C CYS A 361 -7.75 -8.50 -9.27
N ASP A 362 -7.76 -7.35 -9.93
CA ASP A 362 -7.14 -7.14 -11.24
C ASP A 362 -5.61 -6.95 -11.18
N LEU A 363 -5.01 -6.88 -9.98
CA LEU A 363 -3.56 -6.78 -9.87
C LEU A 363 -2.89 -8.00 -10.54
N PRO A 364 -1.77 -7.81 -11.25
CA PRO A 364 -0.99 -8.91 -11.80
C PRO A 364 -0.67 -9.94 -10.72
N ASP A 365 -0.84 -11.22 -11.05
CA ASP A 365 -0.59 -12.36 -10.15
C ASP A 365 -1.49 -12.45 -8.90
N SER A 366 -2.58 -11.69 -8.81
CA SER A 366 -3.54 -11.80 -7.69
C SER A 366 -4.10 -13.24 -7.60
N GLY A 367 -4.39 -13.82 -8.76
CA GLY A 367 -5.05 -15.11 -8.94
C GLY A 367 -6.49 -15.16 -8.42
N ILE A 368 -7.13 -14.03 -8.13
CA ILE A 368 -8.50 -13.97 -7.58
C ILE A 368 -9.48 -13.62 -8.70
N ILE A 369 -10.52 -14.46 -8.87
CA ILE A 369 -11.56 -14.22 -9.88
C ILE A 369 -12.62 -13.28 -9.30
N TYR A 370 -12.73 -12.09 -9.89
CA TYR A 370 -13.74 -11.11 -9.51
C TYR A 370 -14.95 -11.14 -10.45
N LYS A 371 -16.15 -11.11 -9.87
CA LYS A 371 -17.40 -10.82 -10.59
C LYS A 371 -18.25 -9.88 -9.74
N SER A 372 -19.17 -9.16 -10.40
CA SER A 372 -20.14 -8.30 -9.71
C SER A 372 -21.57 -8.53 -10.18
N TRP A 373 -22.51 -8.25 -9.28
CA TRP A 373 -23.95 -8.18 -9.54
C TRP A 373 -24.47 -6.84 -9.05
N THR A 374 -25.42 -6.26 -9.77
CA THR A 374 -26.07 -5.00 -9.38
C THR A 374 -27.57 -5.19 -9.37
N ASN A 375 -28.24 -4.71 -8.33
CA ASN A 375 -29.69 -4.67 -8.33
C ASN A 375 -30.19 -3.72 -9.41
N LYS A 376 -31.03 -4.23 -10.32
CA LYS A 376 -31.69 -3.44 -11.37
C LYS A 376 -33.16 -3.14 -11.05
N ASP A 377 -33.67 -3.69 -9.95
CA ASP A 377 -35.07 -3.54 -9.55
C ASP A 377 -35.19 -2.63 -8.32
N LYS A 378 -35.73 -1.43 -8.53
CA LYS A 378 -35.96 -0.43 -7.47
C LYS A 378 -36.90 -0.96 -6.38
N TYR A 379 -37.85 -1.83 -6.71
CA TYR A 379 -38.81 -2.38 -5.75
C TYR A 379 -38.21 -3.45 -4.84
N LYS A 380 -37.02 -3.97 -5.18
CA LYS A 380 -36.20 -4.86 -4.35
C LYS A 380 -35.18 -4.12 -3.50
N SER A 381 -35.36 -2.82 -3.31
CA SER A 381 -34.50 -1.97 -2.50
C SER A 381 -35.32 -1.28 -1.42
N VAL A 382 -34.83 -1.33 -0.18
CA VAL A 382 -35.40 -0.60 0.96
C VAL A 382 -34.45 0.54 1.29
N THR A 383 -34.99 1.77 1.26
CA THR A 383 -34.25 3.01 1.54
C THR A 383 -34.62 3.54 2.92
N HIS A 384 -33.75 4.37 3.49
CA HIS A 384 -33.86 4.87 4.87
C HIS A 384 -33.75 6.41 4.93
N PRO A 385 -34.71 7.16 4.35
CA PRO A 385 -34.61 8.61 4.22
C PRO A 385 -34.64 9.38 5.55
N ASP A 386 -35.10 8.72 6.61
CA ASP A 386 -35.24 9.22 7.99
C ASP A 386 -34.00 9.01 8.87
N TRP A 387 -32.99 8.28 8.39
CA TRP A 387 -31.73 8.11 9.10
C TRP A 387 -30.91 9.41 9.17
N ALA A 388 -29.78 9.36 9.87
CA ALA A 388 -28.83 10.46 9.86
C ALA A 388 -28.22 10.67 8.45
N ALA A 389 -27.77 11.88 8.14
CA ALA A 389 -27.30 12.24 6.80
C ALA A 389 -26.12 11.36 6.35
N GLU A 390 -25.18 11.12 7.26
CA GLU A 390 -24.00 10.27 7.08
C GLU A 390 -24.33 8.78 6.87
N MET A 391 -25.56 8.37 7.18
CA MET A 391 -26.10 7.03 6.97
C MET A 391 -27.11 6.97 5.82
N GLY A 392 -27.19 8.01 4.99
CA GLY A 392 -28.04 8.04 3.78
C GLY A 392 -29.43 8.66 3.97
N GLY A 393 -29.71 9.24 5.14
CA GLY A 393 -30.95 9.99 5.34
C GLY A 393 -30.95 11.31 4.57
N ILE A 394 -32.11 11.65 3.98
CA ILE A 394 -32.25 12.81 3.08
C ILE A 394 -33.27 13.84 3.56
N HIS A 395 -33.93 13.62 4.70
CA HIS A 395 -34.92 14.56 5.26
C HIS A 395 -34.37 15.95 5.60
N HIS A 396 -33.04 16.07 5.78
CA HIS A 396 -32.37 17.34 6.01
C HIS A 396 -32.29 18.22 4.74
N LEU A 397 -32.56 17.66 3.56
CA LEU A 397 -32.54 18.36 2.27
C LEU A 397 -33.90 18.94 1.91
N SER A 398 -33.93 19.84 0.92
CA SER A 398 -35.18 20.36 0.36
C SER A 398 -36.00 19.23 -0.29
N HIS A 399 -37.32 19.38 -0.32
CA HIS A 399 -38.21 18.38 -0.92
C HIS A 399 -37.88 18.11 -2.40
N GLU A 400 -37.51 19.15 -3.15
CA GLU A 400 -37.09 19.03 -4.55
C GLU A 400 -35.82 18.18 -4.70
N ALA A 401 -34.80 18.40 -3.86
CA ALA A 401 -33.57 17.62 -3.87
C ALA A 401 -33.83 16.15 -3.50
N GLN A 402 -34.71 15.90 -2.52
CA GLN A 402 -35.13 14.54 -2.15
C GLN A 402 -35.77 13.81 -3.34
N LEU A 403 -36.69 14.46 -4.06
CA LEU A 403 -37.34 13.86 -5.23
C LEU A 403 -36.33 13.52 -6.33
N VAL A 404 -35.35 14.39 -6.59
CA VAL A 404 -34.28 14.13 -7.56
C VAL A 404 -33.47 12.90 -7.16
N ILE A 405 -33.05 12.79 -5.90
CA ILE A 405 -32.26 11.65 -5.39
C ILE A 405 -33.08 10.36 -5.50
N ILE A 406 -34.35 10.37 -5.09
CA ILE A 406 -35.22 9.19 -5.12
C ILE A 406 -35.43 8.65 -6.55
N ASP A 407 -35.48 9.52 -7.55
CA ASP A 407 -35.74 9.14 -8.95
C ASP A 407 -34.50 8.69 -9.72
N GLN A 408 -33.31 8.80 -9.14
CA GLN A 408 -32.07 8.38 -9.79
C GLN A 408 -32.03 6.88 -10.07
N SER A 409 -31.60 6.54 -11.29
CA SER A 409 -31.35 5.17 -11.74
C SER A 409 -29.87 4.83 -11.87
N ASP A 410 -29.00 5.83 -11.76
CA ASP A 410 -27.54 5.74 -11.69
C ASP A 410 -27.03 6.92 -10.87
N VAL A 411 -26.20 6.66 -9.86
CA VAL A 411 -25.60 7.71 -9.04
C VAL A 411 -24.60 8.51 -9.89
N PRO A 412 -24.73 9.85 -9.97
CA PRO A 412 -23.77 10.70 -10.65
C PRO A 412 -22.35 10.54 -10.10
N GLU A 413 -21.35 10.81 -10.96
CA GLU A 413 -19.98 10.92 -10.48
C GLU A 413 -19.87 12.10 -9.51
N HIS A 414 -19.17 11.88 -8.41
CA HIS A 414 -19.01 12.83 -7.33
C HIS A 414 -17.63 12.69 -6.71
N LEU A 415 -17.18 13.75 -6.03
CA LEU A 415 -16.03 13.69 -5.16
C LEU A 415 -16.45 13.13 -3.80
N CYS A 416 -15.53 12.45 -3.13
CA CYS A 416 -15.80 11.91 -1.79
C CYS A 416 -16.04 13.05 -0.78
N CYS A 417 -16.79 12.85 0.31
CA CYS A 417 -17.35 11.59 0.81
C CYS A 417 -18.81 11.70 1.30
N GLU A 418 -19.41 12.87 1.15
CA GLU A 418 -20.66 13.25 1.81
C GLU A 418 -21.78 13.52 0.80
N ASP A 419 -21.64 13.04 -0.44
CA ASP A 419 -22.65 13.21 -1.46
C ASP A 419 -23.96 12.51 -1.06
N PRO A 420 -25.08 13.25 -0.90
CA PRO A 420 -26.32 12.65 -0.40
C PRO A 420 -26.95 11.62 -1.36
N SER A 421 -26.73 11.76 -2.67
CA SER A 421 -27.20 10.78 -3.67
C SER A 421 -26.47 9.45 -3.45
N TRP A 422 -25.15 9.49 -3.36
CA TRP A 422 -24.34 8.33 -3.03
C TRP A 422 -24.77 7.67 -1.73
N LEU A 423 -24.84 8.44 -0.63
CA LEU A 423 -25.17 7.89 0.69
C LEU A 423 -26.57 7.26 0.69
N TYR A 424 -27.56 7.92 0.09
CA TYR A 424 -28.92 7.38 -0.04
C TYR A 424 -28.96 6.03 -0.77
N HIS A 425 -28.21 5.90 -1.86
CA HIS A 425 -28.21 4.70 -2.69
C HIS A 425 -27.34 3.58 -2.13
N ILE A 426 -26.16 3.90 -1.57
CA ILE A 426 -25.25 2.87 -1.08
C ILE A 426 -25.77 2.18 0.18
N TYR A 427 -26.53 2.88 1.03
CA TYR A 427 -27.07 2.33 2.29
C TYR A 427 -28.38 1.54 2.15
N GLN A 428 -28.86 1.34 0.92
CA GLN A 428 -30.06 0.55 0.66
C GLN A 428 -29.89 -0.91 1.09
N ASP A 429 -30.91 -1.44 1.76
CA ASP A 429 -31.04 -2.89 1.94
C ASP A 429 -31.64 -3.50 0.68
N THR A 430 -31.19 -4.69 0.30
CA THR A 430 -31.46 -5.25 -1.03
C THR A 430 -31.99 -6.68 -0.94
N GLU A 431 -33.10 -6.95 -1.62
CA GLU A 431 -33.50 -8.32 -1.95
C GLU A 431 -32.77 -8.74 -3.24
N VAL A 432 -31.86 -9.71 -3.11
CA VAL A 432 -30.95 -10.05 -4.21
C VAL A 432 -31.52 -11.10 -5.14
N ASN A 433 -31.11 -11.08 -6.41
CA ASN A 433 -31.49 -12.11 -7.37
C ASN A 433 -30.64 -13.38 -7.17
N VAL A 434 -31.17 -14.31 -6.38
CA VAL A 434 -30.52 -15.56 -6.00
C VAL A 434 -30.10 -16.40 -7.22
N ALA A 435 -30.94 -16.50 -8.25
CA ALA A 435 -30.64 -17.34 -9.42
C ALA A 435 -29.43 -16.81 -10.24
N ILE A 436 -29.38 -15.49 -10.45
CA ILE A 436 -28.27 -14.86 -11.16
C ILE A 436 -26.98 -14.98 -10.35
N ILE A 437 -27.02 -14.67 -9.04
CA ILE A 437 -25.83 -14.74 -8.18
C ILE A 437 -25.29 -16.16 -8.09
N THR A 438 -26.17 -17.16 -7.96
CA THR A 438 -25.76 -18.58 -7.98
C THR A 438 -25.08 -18.96 -9.29
N THR A 439 -25.65 -18.53 -10.44
CA THR A 439 -25.05 -18.78 -11.75
C THR A 439 -23.67 -18.14 -11.85
N LEU A 440 -23.58 -16.86 -11.48
CA LEU A 440 -22.33 -16.09 -11.47
C LEU A 440 -21.26 -16.75 -10.59
N THR A 441 -21.66 -17.26 -9.43
CA THR A 441 -20.77 -17.96 -8.49
C THR A 441 -20.22 -19.26 -9.09
N ASN A 442 -21.06 -20.09 -9.72
CA ASN A 442 -20.58 -21.31 -10.38
C ASN A 442 -19.61 -21.00 -11.52
N THR A 443 -19.91 -19.98 -12.33
CA THR A 443 -19.02 -19.53 -13.40
C THR A 443 -17.68 -19.07 -12.85
N ALA A 444 -17.67 -18.26 -11.79
CA ALA A 444 -16.44 -17.79 -11.15
C ALA A 444 -15.63 -18.95 -10.56
N LEU A 445 -16.28 -19.93 -9.90
CA LEU A 445 -15.61 -21.12 -9.36
C LEU A 445 -14.95 -21.94 -10.46
N ALA A 446 -15.65 -22.17 -11.57
CA ALA A 446 -15.10 -22.91 -12.71
C ALA A 446 -13.88 -22.19 -13.31
N GLU A 447 -13.91 -20.86 -13.42
CA GLU A 447 -12.76 -20.06 -13.84
C GLU A 447 -11.60 -20.19 -12.84
N ALA A 448 -11.88 -20.11 -11.54
CA ALA A 448 -10.87 -20.18 -10.48
C ALA A 448 -10.15 -21.54 -10.41
N ASP A 449 -10.86 -22.64 -10.66
CA ASP A 449 -10.27 -23.98 -10.73
C ASP A 449 -9.23 -24.09 -11.86
N THR A 450 -9.42 -23.38 -12.98
CA THR A 450 -8.41 -23.35 -14.06
C THR A 450 -7.13 -22.61 -13.67
N VAL A 451 -7.25 -21.57 -12.84
CA VAL A 451 -6.11 -20.83 -12.29
C VAL A 451 -5.33 -21.71 -11.32
N TYR A 452 -6.02 -22.46 -10.46
CA TYR A 452 -5.40 -23.36 -9.50
C TYR A 452 -4.57 -24.46 -10.18
N VAL A 453 -5.09 -25.07 -11.24
CA VAL A 453 -4.39 -26.12 -12.01
C VAL A 453 -3.09 -25.59 -12.65
N ASN A 454 -3.08 -24.35 -13.12
CA ASN A 454 -1.85 -23.72 -13.63
C ASN A 454 -0.89 -23.30 -12.49
N SER A 455 -1.41 -23.09 -11.27
CA SER A 455 -0.65 -22.65 -10.10
C SER A 455 0.19 -23.73 -9.40
N GLU A 456 -0.05 -25.03 -9.64
CA GLU A 456 0.89 -26.09 -9.22
C GLU A 456 2.26 -25.94 -9.93
N SER A 457 2.30 -25.19 -11.03
CA SER A 457 3.53 -24.74 -11.69
C SER A 457 4.15 -23.49 -11.03
N VAL A 458 3.38 -22.75 -10.21
CA VAL A 458 3.72 -21.47 -9.58
C VAL A 458 4.35 -21.62 -8.19
N THR A 459 4.27 -22.81 -7.57
CA THR A 459 5.10 -23.19 -6.41
C THR A 459 6.61 -23.18 -6.66
N LYS A 460 7.05 -22.83 -7.88
CA LYS A 460 8.44 -22.58 -8.27
C LYS A 460 8.84 -21.10 -8.36
N PHE A 461 8.04 -20.15 -7.88
CA PHE A 461 8.50 -18.76 -7.71
C PHE A 461 9.40 -18.59 -6.48
N ARG A 462 10.51 -19.34 -6.46
CA ARG A 462 11.74 -18.84 -5.83
C ARG A 462 12.16 -17.65 -6.67
N LYS A 463 12.14 -16.46 -6.06
CA LYS A 463 12.75 -15.20 -6.51
C LYS A 463 13.92 -15.47 -7.48
N THR A 464 13.66 -15.59 -8.77
CA THR A 464 14.70 -15.58 -9.79
C THR A 464 15.13 -14.14 -9.87
N ILE A 465 16.18 -13.80 -9.14
CA ILE A 465 16.92 -12.55 -9.33
C ILE A 465 17.19 -12.51 -10.83
N GLN A 466 16.58 -11.56 -11.54
CA GLN A 466 16.76 -11.41 -12.98
C GLN A 466 18.20 -10.92 -13.19
N MET A 467 19.11 -11.87 -13.36
CA MET A 467 20.51 -11.59 -13.59
C MET A 467 20.62 -10.97 -15.00
N THR A 468 21.28 -9.82 -15.12
CA THR A 468 21.50 -9.14 -16.40
C THR A 468 22.94 -9.35 -16.87
N PRO A 469 23.22 -9.31 -18.19
CA PRO A 469 24.58 -9.32 -18.70
C PRO A 469 25.43 -8.21 -18.06
N GLY A 470 26.65 -8.55 -17.66
CA GLY A 470 27.64 -7.56 -17.26
C GLY A 470 28.04 -6.66 -18.45
N PRO A 471 28.67 -5.50 -18.18
CA PRO A 471 29.15 -4.63 -19.25
C PRO A 471 30.23 -5.32 -20.09
N VAL A 472 30.25 -5.02 -21.39
CA VAL A 472 31.32 -5.41 -22.31
C VAL A 472 32.61 -4.70 -21.88
N LYS A 473 33.72 -5.45 -21.78
CA LYS A 473 35.04 -4.94 -21.37
C LYS A 473 36.05 -5.05 -22.50
N ASP A 474 37.16 -4.32 -22.36
CA ASP A 474 38.32 -4.38 -23.25
C ASP A 474 37.97 -4.21 -24.74
N LEU A 475 37.15 -3.19 -25.03
CA LEU A 475 36.89 -2.77 -26.41
C LEU A 475 38.17 -2.18 -27.00
N VAL A 476 38.77 -2.90 -27.94
CA VAL A 476 40.01 -2.51 -28.64
C VAL A 476 39.70 -2.29 -30.11
N CYS A 477 40.20 -1.18 -30.65
CA CYS A 477 40.22 -0.90 -32.08
C CYS A 477 41.64 -1.15 -32.62
N LYS A 478 41.78 -1.96 -33.66
CA LYS A 478 43.05 -2.19 -34.37
C LYS A 478 42.86 -1.98 -35.86
N THR A 479 43.86 -1.42 -36.53
CA THR A 479 43.94 -1.44 -38.00
C THR A 479 44.34 -2.83 -38.45
N THR A 480 43.69 -3.36 -39.48
CA THR A 480 44.15 -4.61 -40.11
C THR A 480 45.29 -4.26 -41.07
N ASP A 481 46.52 -4.65 -40.72
CA ASP A 481 47.71 -4.38 -41.54
C ASP A 481 47.68 -5.15 -42.86
N ASN A 482 47.33 -4.45 -43.94
CA ASN A 482 47.77 -4.75 -45.30
C ASN A 482 47.86 -3.42 -46.08
N ILE A 483 48.73 -2.52 -45.62
CA ILE A 483 49.23 -1.44 -46.48
C ILE A 483 50.53 -1.94 -47.10
N LYS A 484 50.40 -2.77 -48.13
CA LYS A 484 51.42 -2.93 -49.15
C LYS A 484 50.75 -2.63 -50.48
N GLU A 485 51.25 -1.59 -51.12
CA GLU A 485 50.90 -1.09 -52.46
C GLU A 485 49.72 -0.12 -52.53
N ALA A 486 49.95 0.94 -53.31
CA ALA A 486 49.45 2.29 -53.09
C ALA A 486 48.17 2.62 -53.89
N ASP A 487 47.23 1.68 -54.03
CA ASP A 487 46.01 1.91 -54.81
C ASP A 487 44.70 1.34 -54.19
N ASP A 488 44.71 0.91 -52.91
CA ASP A 488 43.49 0.48 -52.22
C ASP A 488 43.20 1.37 -50.99
N LEU A 489 42.30 2.34 -51.16
CA LEU A 489 41.92 3.37 -50.17
C LEU A 489 41.04 2.86 -49.00
N ASN A 490 40.95 1.55 -48.80
CA ASN A 490 40.04 0.93 -47.83
C ASN A 490 40.78 0.47 -46.57
N VAL A 491 41.05 1.40 -45.63
CA VAL A 491 41.53 1.02 -44.29
C VAL A 491 40.37 0.40 -43.52
N LYS A 492 40.57 -0.82 -43.03
CA LYS A 492 39.58 -1.52 -42.21
C LYS A 492 39.97 -1.48 -40.74
N TYR A 493 39.01 -1.11 -39.89
CA TYR A 493 39.19 -1.12 -38.44
C TYR A 493 38.51 -2.34 -37.84
N LEU A 494 39.29 -3.17 -37.16
CA LEU A 494 38.79 -4.29 -36.38
C LEU A 494 38.47 -3.81 -34.97
N LEU A 495 37.19 -3.71 -34.67
CA LEU A 495 36.68 -3.55 -33.31
C LEU A 495 36.54 -4.93 -32.69
N LYS A 496 37.13 -5.17 -31.53
CA LYS A 496 37.01 -6.44 -30.81
C LYS A 496 36.80 -6.16 -29.32
N TRP A 497 35.95 -6.96 -28.68
CA TRP A 497 35.64 -6.82 -27.26
C TRP A 497 35.58 -8.16 -26.55
N GLN A 498 35.64 -8.10 -25.21
CA GLN A 498 35.45 -9.25 -24.35
C GLN A 498 33.97 -9.48 -24.06
N VAL A 499 33.56 -10.75 -24.18
CA VAL A 499 32.22 -11.22 -23.86
C VAL A 499 31.96 -11.04 -22.35
N PRO A 500 30.77 -10.58 -21.91
CA PRO A 500 30.47 -10.45 -20.49
C PRO A 500 30.64 -11.77 -19.73
N TRP A 501 31.32 -11.69 -18.59
CA TRP A 501 31.77 -12.87 -17.82
C TRP A 501 30.64 -13.68 -17.21
N ASN A 502 29.48 -13.07 -16.93
CA ASN A 502 28.40 -13.69 -16.17
C ASN A 502 27.34 -14.38 -17.05
N LEU A 503 27.53 -14.43 -18.38
CA LEU A 503 26.55 -14.98 -19.30
C LEU A 503 26.32 -16.48 -19.14
N GLU A 504 27.33 -17.23 -18.71
CA GLU A 504 27.19 -18.66 -18.42
C GLU A 504 26.21 -18.96 -17.27
N PHE A 505 25.88 -17.94 -16.46
CA PHE A 505 24.96 -18.04 -15.34
C PHE A 505 23.56 -17.48 -15.66
N LEU A 506 23.33 -17.00 -16.90
CA LEU A 506 22.05 -16.42 -17.32
C LEU A 506 21.22 -17.45 -18.10
N GLU A 507 19.93 -17.54 -17.79
CA GLU A 507 18.95 -18.19 -18.67
C GLU A 507 18.43 -17.16 -19.68
N TYR A 508 18.84 -17.25 -20.95
CA TYR A 508 18.41 -16.33 -22.01
C TYR A 508 17.94 -17.09 -23.27
N GLY A 509 16.89 -16.58 -23.91
CA GLY A 509 16.38 -17.10 -25.19
C GLY A 509 17.06 -16.48 -26.42
N HIS A 510 17.46 -15.21 -26.32
CA HIS A 510 18.12 -14.47 -27.39
C HIS A 510 19.02 -13.39 -26.81
N LEU A 511 20.22 -13.23 -27.38
CA LEU A 511 21.19 -12.18 -27.05
C LEU A 511 21.76 -11.62 -28.35
N GLU A 512 21.95 -10.30 -28.40
CA GLU A 512 22.60 -9.57 -29.50
C GLU A 512 23.51 -8.49 -28.94
N TYR A 513 24.57 -8.12 -29.65
CA TYR A 513 25.34 -6.92 -29.31
C TYR A 513 24.76 -5.73 -30.03
N GLN A 514 24.63 -4.58 -29.35
CA GLN A 514 24.41 -3.31 -30.00
C GLN A 514 25.70 -2.51 -30.05
N LEU A 515 26.19 -2.26 -31.27
CA LEU A 515 27.35 -1.43 -31.57
C LEU A 515 26.88 -0.04 -32.02
N VAL A 516 27.35 1.00 -31.33
CA VAL A 516 27.09 2.40 -31.68
C VAL A 516 28.41 3.08 -31.99
N ILE A 517 28.49 3.73 -33.16
CA ILE A 517 29.65 4.51 -33.60
C ILE A 517 29.16 5.93 -33.90
N SER A 518 29.82 6.95 -33.34
CA SER A 518 29.48 8.35 -33.61
C SER A 518 30.73 9.23 -33.73
N GLU A 519 30.64 10.30 -34.52
CA GLU A 519 31.65 11.35 -34.54
C GLU A 519 31.36 12.39 -33.44
N PRO A 520 32.36 12.88 -32.69
CA PRO A 520 32.18 13.94 -31.71
C PRO A 520 31.60 15.20 -32.36
N GLY A 521 30.43 15.65 -31.90
CA GLY A 521 29.77 16.88 -32.35
C GLY A 521 28.84 16.74 -33.56
N ASN A 522 28.58 15.51 -34.03
CA ASN A 522 27.61 15.20 -35.07
C ASN A 522 26.42 14.42 -34.46
N ASP A 523 25.18 14.80 -34.80
CA ASP A 523 23.96 14.16 -34.23
C ASP A 523 23.64 12.80 -34.87
N THR A 524 24.36 12.41 -35.93
CA THR A 524 24.17 11.12 -36.60
C THR A 524 25.11 10.05 -36.05
N SER A 525 24.54 8.99 -35.47
CA SER A 525 25.26 7.79 -35.03
C SER A 525 24.84 6.56 -35.84
N LEU A 526 25.81 5.71 -36.15
CA LEU A 526 25.57 4.39 -36.73
C LEU A 526 25.28 3.42 -35.58
N SER A 527 24.09 2.81 -35.57
CA SER A 527 23.69 1.78 -34.61
C SER A 527 23.45 0.47 -35.33
N LEU A 528 24.16 -0.59 -34.94
CA LEU A 528 24.05 -1.93 -35.52
C LEU A 528 23.78 -2.95 -34.44
N ASN A 529 22.84 -3.86 -34.72
CA ASN A 529 22.63 -5.05 -33.90
C ASN A 529 23.40 -6.22 -34.53
N LEU A 530 24.29 -6.82 -33.76
CA LEU A 530 25.19 -7.88 -34.19
C LEU A 530 24.85 -9.19 -33.47
N PRO A 531 24.91 -10.33 -34.17
CA PRO A 531 24.77 -11.64 -33.53
C PRO A 531 25.76 -11.83 -32.38
N PHE A 532 25.29 -12.37 -31.24
CA PHE A 532 26.12 -12.54 -30.05
C PHE A 532 27.32 -13.49 -30.23
N ASN A 533 27.31 -14.37 -31.22
CA ASN A 533 28.46 -15.22 -31.53
C ASN A 533 29.64 -14.44 -32.18
N LEU A 534 29.47 -13.15 -32.48
CA LEU A 534 30.48 -12.27 -33.05
C LEU A 534 30.92 -11.23 -32.01
N ASN A 535 32.05 -11.47 -31.34
CA ASN A 535 32.65 -10.50 -30.41
C ASN A 535 33.61 -9.52 -31.10
N TYR A 536 33.40 -9.28 -32.40
CA TYR A 536 34.16 -8.36 -33.21
C TYR A 536 33.30 -7.79 -34.34
N TYR A 537 33.70 -6.63 -34.85
CA TYR A 537 33.10 -5.99 -36.01
C TYR A 537 34.20 -5.35 -36.88
N LEU A 538 34.08 -5.52 -38.20
CA LEU A 538 34.98 -4.91 -39.16
C LEU A 538 34.30 -3.68 -39.75
N LEU A 539 34.80 -2.50 -39.40
CA LEU A 539 34.33 -1.24 -39.95
C LEU A 539 35.08 -0.97 -41.26
N GLU A 540 34.34 -0.92 -42.36
CA GLU A 540 34.82 -0.55 -43.69
C GLU A 540 34.31 0.86 -44.00
N GLU A 541 35.21 1.84 -44.01
CA GLU A 541 34.84 3.21 -44.33
C GLU A 541 35.41 3.61 -45.69
N SER A 542 34.53 3.84 -46.66
CA SER A 542 34.88 4.04 -48.08
C SER A 542 35.24 5.48 -48.45
N ASN A 543 35.21 6.43 -47.52
CA ASN A 543 35.53 7.85 -47.76
C ASN A 543 36.23 8.48 -46.55
N GLN A 544 37.52 8.22 -46.38
CA GLN A 544 38.28 8.78 -45.26
C GLN A 544 38.51 10.29 -45.39
N ARG A 545 38.20 11.04 -44.32
CA ARG A 545 38.87 12.32 -44.03
C ARG A 545 39.99 12.05 -43.03
N LEU A 546 41.23 12.36 -43.41
CA LEU A 546 42.40 12.30 -42.50
C LEU A 546 42.16 13.15 -41.26
N GLY A 547 42.26 12.56 -40.07
CA GLY A 547 42.09 13.25 -38.78
C GLY A 547 40.73 13.09 -38.09
N SER A 548 39.84 12.23 -38.59
CA SER A 548 38.53 11.97 -37.99
C SER A 548 38.65 11.17 -36.68
N VAL A 549 37.79 11.47 -35.70
CA VAL A 549 37.73 10.80 -34.39
C VAL A 549 36.34 10.18 -34.26
N TYR A 550 36.27 8.94 -33.77
CA TYR A 550 35.01 8.24 -33.54
C TYR A 550 34.93 7.78 -32.09
N ASN A 551 33.76 7.93 -31.49
CA ASN A 551 33.38 7.30 -30.25
C ASN A 551 32.65 6.00 -30.56
N VAL A 552 33.02 4.93 -29.86
CA VAL A 552 32.47 3.59 -30.07
C VAL A 552 31.98 3.01 -28.76
N TRP A 553 30.75 2.50 -28.76
CA TRP A 553 30.14 1.83 -27.62
C TRP A 553 29.58 0.47 -28.02
N VAL A 554 29.73 -0.52 -27.15
CA VAL A 554 29.14 -1.85 -27.32
C VAL A 554 28.38 -2.22 -26.07
N ARG A 555 27.12 -2.66 -26.22
CA ARG A 555 26.31 -3.25 -25.15
C ARG A 555 25.72 -4.60 -25.59
N VAL A 556 25.30 -5.41 -24.61
CA VAL A 556 24.65 -6.73 -24.79
C VAL A 556 23.20 -6.65 -24.37
#